data_AF-A0A838ILW4-F1
#
_entry.id   AF-A0A838ILW4-F1
#
_cell.length_a   1.000
_cell.length_b   1.000
_cell.length_c   1.000
_cell.angle_alpha   90.00
_cell.angle_beta   90.00
_cell.angle_gamma   90.00
#
_symmetry.space_group_name_H-M   'P 1'
#
loop_
_entity.id
_entity.type
_entity.pdbx_description
1 polymer ?
#
loop_
_entity_poly.entity_id
_entity_poly.type
_entity_poly.pdbx_seq_one_letter_code
_entity_poly.pdbx_strand_id
1 'polypeptide(L)'
;MNTRIYIFLILLVSCAALSAGCKPAECRQMVRCCAQVEDIDGIGKSCGALAANVRDGATCTSIIETVGYMLEDKQQPVPAICKP
;
A
#
# COMPACT_ATOMS: atom_id res chain seq x y z
N MET A 1 -1.03 13.42 -43.40
CA MET A 1 -1.06 13.29 -41.93
C MET A 1 -0.89 11.81 -41.61
N ASN A 2 0.29 11.41 -41.12
CA ASN A 2 0.75 10.02 -41.15
C ASN A 2 0.02 9.13 -40.15
N THR A 3 -0.77 8.18 -40.63
CA THR A 3 -1.46 7.13 -39.86
C THR A 3 -0.52 6.35 -38.93
N ARG A 4 0.78 6.29 -39.25
CA ARG A 4 1.82 5.68 -38.42
C ARG A 4 2.10 6.42 -37.10
N ILE A 5 1.86 7.74 -37.05
CA ILE A 5 2.09 8.55 -35.84
C ILE A 5 0.98 8.29 -34.82
N TYR A 6 -0.26 8.10 -35.27
CA TYR A 6 -1.38 7.76 -34.39
C TYR A 6 -1.21 6.41 -33.71
N ILE A 7 -0.69 5.41 -34.43
CA ILE A 7 -0.44 4.08 -33.86
C ILE A 7 0.60 4.15 -32.74
N PHE A 8 1.68 4.90 -32.93
CA PHE A 8 2.71 5.10 -31.89
C PHE A 8 2.17 5.82 -30.65
N LEU A 9 1.31 6.82 -30.82
CA LEU A 9 0.69 7.57 -29.72
C LEU A 9 -0.27 6.70 -28.88
N ILE A 10 -1.06 5.84 -29.53
CA ILE A 10 -1.99 4.92 -28.84
C ILE A 10 -1.21 3.86 -28.02
N LEU A 11 -0.08 3.39 -28.55
CA LEU A 11 0.74 2.37 -27.91
C LEU A 11 1.48 2.91 -26.67
N LEU A 12 1.91 4.17 -26.70
CA LEU A 12 2.52 4.87 -25.55
C LEU A 12 1.52 5.11 -24.41
N VAL A 13 0.27 5.48 -24.70
CA VAL A 13 -0.77 5.71 -23.68
C VAL A 13 -1.16 4.40 -22.97
N SER A 14 -1.16 3.28 -23.71
CA SER A 14 -1.50 1.97 -23.16
C SER A 14 -0.46 1.46 -22.15
N CYS A 15 0.82 1.78 -22.37
CA CYS A 15 1.91 1.31 -21.51
C CYS A 15 1.96 2.04 -20.15
N ALA A 16 1.54 3.31 -20.10
CA ALA A 16 1.49 4.09 -18.85
C ALA A 16 0.34 3.67 -17.90
N ALA A 17 -0.70 3.00 -18.42
CA ALA A 17 -1.83 2.55 -17.62
C ALA A 17 -1.55 1.26 -16.83
N LEU A 18 -0.64 0.38 -17.31
CA LEU A 18 -0.35 -0.90 -16.65
C LEU A 18 0.54 -0.76 -15.42
N SER A 19 1.34 0.31 -15.30
CA SER A 19 2.20 0.55 -14.14
C SER A 19 1.44 1.09 -12.91
N ALA A 20 0.17 1.46 -13.06
CA ALA A 20 -0.64 2.02 -11.98
C ALA A 20 -1.39 0.96 -11.13
N GLY A 21 -1.35 -0.32 -11.51
CA GLY A 21 -2.27 -1.34 -11.00
C GLY A 21 -1.73 -2.32 -9.94
N CYS A 22 -0.43 -2.57 -9.88
CA CYS A 22 0.13 -3.56 -8.95
C CYS A 22 0.79 -2.89 -7.75
N LYS A 23 0.10 -2.89 -6.61
CA LYS A 23 0.75 -2.60 -5.32
C LYS A 23 1.88 -3.63 -5.09
N PRO A 24 3.07 -3.19 -4.66
CA PRO A 24 4.16 -4.09 -4.32
C PRO A 24 3.78 -4.99 -3.13
N ALA A 25 4.53 -6.07 -2.90
CA ALA A 25 4.16 -7.13 -1.97
C ALA A 25 3.99 -6.60 -0.53
N GLU A 26 4.87 -5.69 -0.15
CA GLU A 26 4.94 -4.94 1.10
C GLU A 26 3.65 -4.13 1.31
N CYS A 27 3.16 -3.45 0.27
CA CYS A 27 1.90 -2.72 0.37
C CYS A 27 0.68 -3.65 0.49
N ARG A 28 0.72 -4.86 -0.08
CA ARG A 28 -0.32 -5.87 0.15
C ARG A 28 -0.26 -6.44 1.58
N GLN A 29 0.92 -6.54 2.17
CA GLN A 29 1.08 -6.90 3.57
C GLN A 29 0.54 -5.79 4.47
N MET A 30 0.86 -4.53 4.18
CA MET A 30 0.36 -3.38 4.93
C MET A 30 -1.16 -3.32 4.93
N VAL A 31 -1.83 -3.48 3.77
CA VAL A 31 -3.31 -3.53 3.71
C VAL A 31 -3.87 -4.63 4.61
N ARG A 32 -3.26 -5.83 4.61
CA ARG A 32 -3.70 -6.94 5.46
C ARG A 32 -3.41 -6.71 6.94
N CYS A 33 -2.30 -6.07 7.27
CA CYS A 33 -1.99 -5.65 8.64
C CYS A 33 -3.01 -4.62 9.13
N CYS A 34 -3.27 -3.56 8.36
CA CYS A 34 -4.25 -2.53 8.69
C CYS A 34 -5.65 -3.08 8.89
N ALA A 35 -6.07 -4.07 8.10
CA ALA A 35 -7.37 -4.72 8.26
C ALA A 35 -7.49 -5.50 9.59
N GLN A 36 -6.39 -6.04 10.13
CA GLN A 36 -6.41 -6.73 11.43
C GLN A 36 -6.43 -5.78 12.63
N VAL A 37 -5.99 -4.54 12.44
CA VAL A 37 -5.90 -3.54 13.51
C VAL A 37 -6.95 -2.45 13.37
N GLU A 38 -7.93 -2.63 12.48
CA GLU A 38 -8.96 -1.64 12.14
C GLU A 38 -9.75 -1.19 13.39
N ASP A 39 -10.03 -2.12 14.30
CA ASP A 39 -10.76 -1.88 15.55
C ASP A 39 -9.89 -1.29 16.68
N ILE A 40 -8.57 -1.11 16.47
CA ILE A 40 -7.68 -0.59 17.52
C ILE A 40 -7.71 0.92 17.51
N ASP A 41 -8.23 1.50 18.60
CA ASP A 41 -8.41 2.94 18.76
C ASP A 41 -7.07 3.71 18.63
N GLY A 42 -7.10 4.72 17.77
CA GLY A 42 -5.93 5.54 17.41
C GLY A 42 -5.00 4.96 16.33
N ILE A 43 -5.11 3.67 16.00
CA ILE A 43 -4.24 2.99 15.02
C ILE A 43 -5.01 2.61 13.75
N GLY A 44 -6.15 1.94 13.90
CA GLY A 44 -6.87 1.31 12.78
C GLY A 44 -7.31 2.29 11.69
N LYS A 45 -7.98 3.39 12.06
CA LYS A 45 -8.41 4.42 11.10
C LYS A 45 -7.25 5.07 10.35
N SER A 46 -6.15 5.33 11.05
CA SER A 46 -4.94 5.91 10.48
C SER A 46 -4.28 4.93 9.50
N CYS A 47 -4.18 3.66 9.89
CA CYS A 47 -3.63 2.60 9.06
C CYS A 47 -4.46 2.40 7.78
N GLY A 48 -5.80 2.36 7.89
CA GLY A 48 -6.69 2.24 6.74
C GLY A 48 -6.55 3.38 5.73
N ALA A 49 -6.44 4.62 6.21
CA ALA A 49 -6.22 5.78 5.34
C ALA A 49 -4.87 5.73 4.61
N LEU A 50 -3.80 5.29 5.30
CA LEU A 50 -2.49 5.07 4.71
C LEU A 50 -2.53 3.92 3.69
N ALA A 51 -3.22 2.83 4.03
CA ALA A 51 -3.38 1.67 3.17
C ALA A 51 -4.08 1.98 1.85
N ALA A 52 -5.00 2.94 1.83
CA ALA A 52 -5.66 3.38 0.60
C ALA A 52 -4.71 4.15 -0.34
N ASN A 53 -3.85 5.01 0.21
CA ASN A 53 -3.13 6.02 -0.56
C ASN A 53 -1.66 5.68 -0.87
N VAL A 54 -1.01 4.86 -0.04
CA VAL A 54 0.40 4.52 -0.21
C VAL A 54 0.58 3.43 -1.28
N ARG A 55 1.54 3.66 -2.18
CA ARG A 55 1.90 2.76 -3.28
C ARG A 55 3.39 2.44 -3.35
N ASP A 56 4.20 3.17 -2.58
CA ASP A 56 5.64 2.95 -2.47
C ASP A 56 5.96 1.81 -1.50
N GLY A 57 6.79 0.86 -1.92
CA GLY A 57 7.09 -0.34 -1.14
C GLY A 57 7.82 -0.03 0.17
N ALA A 58 8.81 0.86 0.14
CA ALA A 58 9.58 1.23 1.32
C ALA A 58 8.69 1.91 2.37
N THR A 59 7.82 2.82 1.93
CA THR A 59 6.83 3.49 2.79
C THR A 59 5.86 2.48 3.40
N CYS A 60 5.41 1.49 2.62
CA CYS A 60 4.55 0.42 3.13
C CYS A 60 5.23 -0.40 4.22
N THR A 61 6.51 -0.74 4.08
CA THR A 61 7.29 -1.42 5.12
C THR A 61 7.41 -0.57 6.38
N SER A 62 7.79 0.71 6.25
CA SER A 62 7.92 1.60 7.41
C SER A 62 6.60 1.80 8.16
N ILE A 63 5.46 1.79 7.45
CA ILE A 63 4.14 1.86 8.09
C ILE A 63 3.85 0.58 8.87
N ILE A 64 4.15 -0.60 8.33
CA ILE A 64 3.98 -1.88 9.04
C ILE A 64 4.78 -1.87 10.34
N GLU A 65 6.06 -1.49 10.27
CA GLU A 65 6.93 -1.37 11.45
C GLU A 65 6.37 -0.39 12.48
N THR A 66 5.94 0.79 12.02
CA THR A 66 5.35 1.82 12.88
C THR A 66 4.09 1.32 13.58
N VAL A 67 3.21 0.62 12.86
CA VAL A 67 2.00 0.02 13.44
C VAL A 67 2.37 -1.05 14.46
N GLY A 68 3.37 -1.88 14.18
CA GLY A 68 3.94 -2.84 15.14
C GLY A 68 4.33 -2.15 16.46
N TYR A 69 5.14 -1.09 16.38
CA TYR A 69 5.55 -0.34 17.57
C TYR A 69 4.39 0.31 18.33
N MET A 70 3.40 0.86 17.62
CA MET A 70 2.21 1.45 18.27
C MET A 70 1.37 0.39 19.00
N LEU A 71 1.27 -0.82 18.45
CA LEU A 71 0.58 -1.93 19.11
C LEU A 71 1.34 -2.38 20.36
N GLU A 72 2.67 -2.47 20.28
CA GLU A 72 3.52 -2.81 21.44
C GLU A 72 3.40 -1.77 22.55
N ASP A 73 3.41 -0.47 22.21
CA ASP A 73 3.21 0.64 23.14
C ASP A 73 1.84 0.55 23.84
N LYS A 74 0.79 0.23 23.08
CA LYS A 74 -0.58 0.01 23.62
C LYS A 74 -0.77 -1.35 24.29
N GLN A 75 0.28 -2.18 24.41
CA GLN A 75 0.22 -3.54 24.95
C GLN A 75 -0.81 -4.44 24.24
N GLN A 76 -1.08 -4.15 22.96
CA GLN A 76 -1.95 -4.94 22.11
C GLN A 76 -1.17 -6.07 21.44
N PRO A 77 -1.81 -7.22 21.17
CA PRO A 77 -1.14 -8.31 20.47
C PRO A 77 -0.77 -7.87 19.05
N VAL A 78 0.52 -7.98 18.69
CA VAL A 78 1.01 -7.69 17.33
C VAL A 78 0.74 -8.88 16.41
N PRO A 79 -0.13 -8.77 15.40
CA PRO A 79 -0.37 -9.84 14.44
C PRO A 79 0.91 -10.18 13.67
N ALA A 80 1.11 -11.45 13.32
CA ALA A 80 2.30 -11.87 12.54
C ALA A 80 2.39 -11.15 11.19
N ILE A 81 1.26 -10.77 10.59
CA ILE A 81 1.24 -10.00 9.33
C ILE A 81 1.76 -8.56 9.49
N CYS A 82 1.75 -8.03 10.72
CA CYS A 82 2.26 -6.71 11.07
C CYS A 82 3.72 -6.75 11.56
N LYS A 83 4.39 -7.89 11.44
CA LYS A 83 5.82 -8.01 11.71
C LYS A 83 6.59 -7.98 10.39
N PRO A 84 7.71 -7.22 10.31
CA PRO A 84 8.55 -7.16 9.11
C PRO A 84 9.15 -8.53 8.76
#